data_AF-Q0U3G7-F1
#
_entry.id   AF-Q0U3G7-F1
#
_cell.length_a   1.000
_cell.length_b   1.000
_cell.length_c   1.000
_cell.angle_alpha   90.00
_cell.angle_beta   90.00
_cell.angle_gamma   90.00
#
_symmetry.space_group_name_H-M   'P 1'
#
loop_
_entity.id
_entity.type
_entity.pdbx_description
1 polymer ?
#
loop_
_entity_poly.entity_id
_entity_poly.type
_entity_poly.pdbx_seq_one_letter_code
_entity_poly.pdbx_strand_id
1 'polypeptide(L)'
;MPWSPTKAFHHPLAAMEYGDIDKPVANYFSFAVMELLTWQGLGDLINKFRVQTLKLDARLRVPHSYLWSQSLIARPPDWPPHLSVTGFSFLDQGSTYTPPEDLAAFLQKGPTPVYIGFGSIVVDDPKKLTELILEAVRLAGVRAIVSKGWGGIGGGEVPDSVYLIGNCPHDWLFQRVSCVVHHGGAGTTAAGIALGVPTVVVPFFGDQPFWGQMIARAGAGPKPVPFKQMTAESLAASIKFALRDEVKIAVQEMAAQIAKEDGAAATVEAFEQNLDIDKMRCHVCPERLAVWRDKKTGAHLCSLAACVLVKDGSIHPRHLRL
;
A
#
# COMPACT_ATOMS: atom_id res chain seq x y z
N MET A 1 0.56 1.49 -4.00
CA MET A 1 0.06 2.75 -4.57
C MET A 1 -0.34 2.55 -6.03
N PRO A 2 -1.42 3.17 -6.53
CA PRO A 2 -1.84 3.05 -7.93
C PRO A 2 -0.84 3.65 -8.91
N TRP A 3 -0.53 2.92 -9.99
CA TRP A 3 0.25 3.39 -11.14
C TRP A 3 -0.55 3.41 -12.45
N SER A 4 -1.73 2.80 -12.45
CA SER A 4 -2.59 2.71 -13.62
C SER A 4 -3.42 3.98 -13.78
N PRO A 5 -3.40 4.63 -14.97
CA PRO A 5 -4.19 5.82 -15.24
C PRO A 5 -5.67 5.64 -14.92
N THR A 6 -6.26 6.65 -14.28
CA THR A 6 -7.70 6.73 -14.03
C THR A 6 -8.14 8.18 -13.87
N LYS A 7 -9.43 8.42 -14.10
CA LYS A 7 -10.11 9.67 -13.81
C LYS A 7 -10.54 9.82 -12.34
N ALA A 8 -10.54 8.73 -11.56
CA ALA A 8 -11.10 8.72 -10.20
C ALA A 8 -10.23 9.44 -9.15
N PHE A 9 -8.91 9.38 -9.29
CA PHE A 9 -7.95 10.02 -8.39
C PHE A 9 -6.65 10.34 -9.14
N HIS A 10 -5.85 11.27 -8.61
CA HIS A 10 -4.56 11.62 -9.20
C HIS A 10 -3.49 10.57 -8.86
N HIS A 11 -2.41 10.58 -9.61
CA HIS A 11 -1.24 9.75 -9.37
C HIS A 11 -0.69 10.02 -7.95
N PRO A 12 -0.37 9.00 -7.14
CA PRO A 12 0.02 9.17 -5.73
C PRO A 12 1.22 10.10 -5.48
N LEU A 13 2.16 10.12 -6.43
CA LEU A 13 3.34 10.99 -6.40
C LEU A 13 3.14 12.38 -7.00
N ALA A 14 1.98 12.66 -7.59
CA ALA A 14 1.69 13.98 -8.13
C ALA A 14 1.28 14.91 -6.99
N ALA A 15 2.17 15.85 -6.63
CA ALA A 15 1.84 16.99 -5.79
C ALA A 15 1.31 18.13 -6.69
N MET A 16 0.11 17.98 -7.24
CA MET A 16 -0.46 18.97 -8.15
C MET A 16 -1.77 19.53 -7.60
N GLU A 17 -1.79 20.84 -7.39
CA GLU A 17 -3.02 21.63 -7.38
C GLU A 17 -3.37 21.93 -8.83
N TYR A 18 -4.34 21.20 -9.35
CA TYR A 18 -4.88 21.50 -10.67
C TYR A 18 -5.76 22.75 -10.52
N GLY A 19 -5.39 23.84 -11.22
CA GLY A 19 -6.16 25.09 -11.28
C GLY A 19 -7.53 24.88 -11.94
N ASP A 20 -7.83 25.60 -13.02
CA ASP A 20 -9.16 25.54 -13.68
C ASP A 20 -9.41 24.30 -14.57
N ILE A 21 -8.52 23.29 -14.52
CA ILE A 21 -8.68 22.06 -15.31
C ILE A 21 -9.72 21.16 -14.65
N ASP A 22 -10.60 20.56 -15.45
CA ASP A 22 -11.56 19.56 -14.99
C ASP A 22 -10.86 18.41 -14.22
N LYS A 23 -11.30 18.15 -12.98
CA LYS A 23 -10.61 17.25 -12.04
C LYS A 23 -10.41 15.82 -12.59
N PRO A 24 -11.40 15.17 -13.22
CA PRO A 24 -11.21 13.88 -13.88
C PRO A 24 -10.13 13.87 -14.95
N VAL A 25 -10.03 14.94 -15.75
CA VAL A 25 -9.02 15.08 -16.80
C VAL A 25 -7.64 15.26 -16.16
N ALA A 26 -7.54 16.17 -15.20
CA ALA A 26 -6.33 16.39 -14.40
C ALA A 26 -5.82 15.10 -13.73
N ASN A 27 -6.71 14.33 -13.11
CA ASN A 27 -6.40 13.04 -12.51
C ASN A 27 -5.77 12.08 -13.54
N TYR A 28 -6.38 11.93 -14.71
CA TYR A 28 -5.85 11.04 -15.74
C TYR A 28 -4.48 11.50 -16.26
N PHE A 29 -4.33 12.80 -16.55
CA PHE A 29 -3.07 13.37 -17.04
C PHE A 29 -1.93 13.27 -16.04
N SER A 30 -2.21 13.28 -14.74
CA SER A 30 -1.20 13.14 -13.70
C SER A 30 -0.36 11.86 -13.84
N PHE A 31 -0.97 10.75 -14.31
CA PHE A 31 -0.27 9.49 -14.53
C PHE A 31 0.68 9.58 -15.72
N ALA A 32 0.28 10.25 -16.80
CA ALA A 32 1.13 10.44 -17.97
C ALA A 32 2.36 11.29 -17.65
N VAL A 33 2.19 12.35 -16.82
CA VAL A 33 3.31 13.18 -16.35
C VAL A 33 4.29 12.36 -15.52
N MET A 34 3.79 11.58 -14.57
CA MET A 34 4.64 10.75 -13.70
C MET A 34 5.30 9.60 -14.47
N GLU A 35 4.62 8.99 -15.44
CA GLU A 35 5.22 8.01 -16.35
C GLU A 35 6.38 8.64 -17.13
N LEU A 36 6.17 9.82 -17.74
CA LEU A 36 7.21 10.51 -18.50
C LEU A 36 8.45 10.82 -17.66
N LEU A 37 8.27 11.39 -16.46
CA LEU A 37 9.37 11.70 -15.54
C LEU A 37 10.14 10.44 -15.12
N THR A 38 9.42 9.35 -14.85
CA THR A 38 10.03 8.06 -14.47
C THR A 38 10.85 7.47 -15.62
N TRP A 39 10.29 7.48 -16.85
CA TRP A 39 10.97 6.95 -18.03
C TRP A 39 12.16 7.80 -18.48
N GLN A 40 12.13 9.12 -18.26
CA GLN A 40 13.28 9.98 -18.54
C GLN A 40 14.49 9.61 -17.68
N GLY A 41 14.28 9.22 -16.41
CA GLY A 41 15.38 8.84 -15.50
C GLY A 41 15.81 7.38 -15.60
N LEU A 42 14.87 6.46 -15.83
CA LEU A 42 15.10 5.01 -15.70
C LEU A 42 14.96 4.22 -17.01
N GLY A 43 14.51 4.86 -18.09
CA GLY A 43 14.09 4.17 -19.31
C GLY A 43 15.18 3.33 -19.94
N ASP A 44 16.39 3.87 -20.07
CA ASP A 44 17.53 3.14 -20.66
C ASP A 44 17.95 1.95 -19.80
N LEU A 45 17.98 2.13 -18.48
CA LEU A 45 18.34 1.06 -17.54
C LEU A 45 17.32 -0.07 -17.60
N ILE A 46 16.02 0.25 -17.55
CA ILE A 46 14.92 -0.72 -17.60
C ILE A 46 14.89 -1.41 -18.97
N ASN A 47 15.01 -0.68 -20.07
CA ASN A 47 14.99 -1.26 -21.42
C ASN A 47 16.21 -2.15 -21.65
N LYS A 48 17.40 -1.77 -21.15
CA LYS A 48 18.60 -2.61 -21.21
C LYS A 48 18.38 -3.91 -20.44
N PHE A 49 17.88 -3.86 -19.21
CA PHE A 49 17.54 -5.05 -18.42
C PHE A 49 16.51 -5.93 -19.14
N ARG A 50 15.43 -5.33 -19.66
CA ARG A 50 14.35 -6.02 -20.36
C ARG A 50 14.85 -6.78 -21.59
N VAL A 51 15.61 -6.12 -22.46
CA VAL A 51 16.06 -6.70 -23.74
C VAL A 51 17.26 -7.64 -23.54
N GLN A 52 18.22 -7.25 -22.71
CA GLN A 52 19.47 -8.01 -22.58
C GLN A 52 19.35 -9.17 -21.60
N THR A 53 18.65 -9.00 -20.48
CA THR A 53 18.49 -10.03 -19.45
C THR A 53 17.24 -10.86 -19.65
N LEU A 54 16.07 -10.20 -19.70
CA LEU A 54 14.79 -10.91 -19.73
C LEU A 54 14.37 -11.38 -21.14
N LYS A 55 15.04 -10.88 -22.19
CA LYS A 55 14.69 -11.14 -23.60
C LYS A 55 13.24 -10.81 -23.95
N LEU A 56 12.67 -9.79 -23.29
CA LEU A 56 11.30 -9.34 -23.52
C LEU A 56 11.23 -8.17 -24.50
N ASP A 57 10.19 -8.17 -25.32
CA ASP A 57 9.87 -7.08 -26.25
C ASP A 57 9.14 -5.91 -25.55
N ALA A 58 8.90 -4.79 -26.25
CA ALA A 58 8.32 -3.59 -25.65
C ALA A 58 6.83 -3.70 -25.22
N ARG A 59 6.47 -2.91 -24.18
CA ARG A 59 5.12 -2.68 -23.59
C ARG A 59 4.16 -3.87 -23.64
N LEU A 60 4.32 -4.77 -22.66
CA LEU A 60 3.37 -5.85 -22.39
C LEU A 60 2.18 -5.32 -21.58
N ARG A 61 0.95 -5.73 -21.93
CA ARG A 61 -0.24 -5.51 -21.10
C ARG A 61 -0.23 -6.48 -19.93
N VAL A 62 0.74 -6.32 -19.03
CA VAL A 62 0.97 -7.23 -17.91
C VAL A 62 -0.20 -7.11 -16.94
N PRO A 63 -0.97 -8.19 -16.70
CA PRO A 63 -1.98 -8.21 -15.66
C PRO A 63 -1.35 -7.92 -14.30
N HIS A 64 -1.98 -7.07 -13.49
CA HIS A 64 -1.51 -6.82 -12.13
C HIS A 64 -2.66 -6.46 -11.19
N SER A 65 -2.48 -6.88 -9.94
CA SER A 65 -3.44 -6.69 -8.86
C SER A 65 -2.99 -5.59 -7.91
N TYR A 66 -3.93 -4.77 -7.48
CA TYR A 66 -3.73 -3.79 -6.42
C TYR A 66 -4.26 -4.33 -5.09
N LEU A 67 -3.36 -4.37 -4.10
CA LEU A 67 -3.62 -4.97 -2.79
C LEU A 67 -4.11 -3.91 -1.79
N TRP A 68 -5.29 -3.36 -2.06
CA TRP A 68 -6.05 -2.56 -1.09
C TRP A 68 -7.51 -2.99 -1.09
N SER A 69 -8.22 -2.67 -0.01
CA SER A 69 -9.67 -2.93 0.07
C SER A 69 -10.47 -1.95 -0.78
N GLN A 70 -11.49 -2.48 -1.45
CA GLN A 70 -12.44 -1.66 -2.21
C GLN A 70 -13.31 -0.77 -1.31
N SER A 71 -13.39 -1.04 0.01
CA SER A 71 -14.05 -0.16 0.98
C SER A 71 -13.27 1.14 1.21
N LEU A 72 -11.94 1.13 1.00
CA LEU A 72 -11.11 2.33 1.04
C LEU A 72 -11.05 3.03 -0.31
N ILE A 73 -10.70 2.29 -1.37
CA ILE A 73 -10.59 2.81 -2.73
C ILE A 73 -11.28 1.82 -3.67
N ALA A 74 -12.50 2.17 -4.11
CA ALA A 74 -13.23 1.37 -5.09
C ALA A 74 -12.43 1.20 -6.38
N ARG A 75 -12.57 0.04 -7.05
CA ARG A 75 -11.97 -0.18 -8.36
C ARG A 75 -12.49 0.87 -9.35
N PRO A 76 -11.62 1.68 -9.97
CA PRO A 76 -12.06 2.64 -10.96
C PRO A 76 -12.82 1.99 -12.12
N PRO A 77 -13.96 2.55 -12.55
CA PRO A 77 -14.78 1.98 -13.61
C PRO A 77 -14.11 2.05 -14.99
N ASP A 78 -13.15 2.96 -15.17
CA ASP A 78 -12.36 3.13 -16.39
C ASP A 78 -11.16 2.18 -16.49
N TRP A 79 -10.94 1.31 -15.49
CA TRP A 79 -9.88 0.31 -15.56
C TRP A 79 -10.25 -0.91 -16.40
N PRO A 80 -9.32 -1.40 -17.25
CA PRO A 80 -9.52 -2.62 -18.04
C PRO A 80 -9.51 -3.89 -17.17
N PRO A 81 -10.03 -5.03 -17.67
CA PRO A 81 -10.20 -6.26 -16.88
C PRO A 81 -8.92 -6.89 -16.34
N HIS A 82 -7.76 -6.67 -16.99
CA HIS A 82 -6.47 -7.18 -16.51
C HIS A 82 -5.94 -6.45 -15.27
N LEU A 83 -6.64 -5.40 -14.82
CA LEU A 83 -6.38 -4.68 -13.58
C LEU A 83 -7.45 -5.02 -12.55
N SER A 84 -7.01 -5.58 -11.44
CA SER A 84 -7.86 -6.00 -10.32
C SER A 84 -7.51 -5.22 -9.05
N VAL A 85 -8.48 -5.14 -8.14
CA VAL A 85 -8.30 -4.71 -6.75
C VAL A 85 -8.71 -5.89 -5.90
N THR A 86 -7.77 -6.48 -5.17
CA THR A 86 -7.94 -7.81 -4.58
C THR A 86 -8.16 -7.78 -3.07
N GLY A 87 -7.94 -6.65 -2.40
CA GLY A 87 -7.99 -6.55 -0.95
C GLY A 87 -6.59 -6.51 -0.33
N PHE A 88 -6.53 -6.21 0.95
CA PHE A 88 -5.27 -6.23 1.70
C PHE A 88 -4.82 -7.66 2.03
N SER A 89 -3.51 -7.88 2.10
CA SER A 89 -2.92 -9.12 2.61
C SER A 89 -2.26 -8.85 3.95
N PHE A 90 -2.73 -9.52 4.99
CA PHE A 90 -2.22 -9.36 6.36
C PHE A 90 -1.40 -10.57 6.78
N LEU A 91 -0.42 -10.33 7.65
CA LEU A 91 0.30 -11.37 8.39
C LEU A 91 -0.16 -11.29 9.84
N ASP A 92 -0.47 -12.43 10.45
CA ASP A 92 -0.72 -12.51 11.89
C ASP A 92 0.62 -12.56 12.63
N GLN A 93 1.05 -11.41 13.14
CA GLN A 93 2.29 -11.22 13.88
C GLN A 93 2.05 -11.04 15.38
N GLY A 94 0.82 -10.71 15.76
CA GLY A 94 0.42 -10.35 17.11
C GLY A 94 -0.03 -11.52 17.96
N SER A 95 -0.43 -12.65 17.37
CA SER A 95 -1.01 -13.79 18.11
C SER A 95 -0.08 -14.40 19.17
N THR A 96 1.24 -14.36 18.95
CA THR A 96 2.25 -14.85 19.91
C THR A 96 2.99 -13.74 20.66
N TYR A 97 2.54 -12.49 20.54
CA TYR A 97 3.22 -11.36 21.17
C TYR A 97 2.84 -11.23 22.65
N THR A 98 3.86 -11.25 23.52
CA THR A 98 3.72 -10.95 24.94
C THR A 98 4.21 -9.52 25.20
N PRO A 99 3.36 -8.59 25.66
CA PRO A 99 3.80 -7.24 25.97
C PRO A 99 4.69 -7.22 27.22
N PRO A 100 5.65 -6.28 27.29
CA PRO A 100 6.32 -5.94 28.53
C PRO A 100 5.33 -5.54 29.65
N GLU A 101 5.67 -5.83 30.91
CA GLU A 101 4.79 -5.57 32.06
C GLU A 101 4.43 -4.09 32.21
N ASP A 102 5.37 -3.19 31.93
CA ASP A 102 5.18 -1.75 31.98
C ASP A 102 4.21 -1.24 30.91
N LEU A 103 4.26 -1.80 29.70
CA LEU A 103 3.26 -1.52 28.65
C LEU A 103 1.88 -2.03 29.06
N ALA A 104 1.80 -3.25 29.59
CA ALA A 104 0.54 -3.82 30.06
C ALA A 104 -0.07 -2.99 31.20
N ALA A 105 0.75 -2.59 32.17
CA ALA A 105 0.34 -1.71 33.26
C ALA A 105 -0.12 -0.34 32.76
N PHE A 106 0.61 0.27 31.82
CA PHE A 106 0.22 1.55 31.21
C PHE A 106 -1.14 1.44 30.52
N LEU A 107 -1.38 0.40 29.73
CA LEU A 107 -2.66 0.18 29.06
C LEU A 107 -3.83 0.09 30.05
N GLN A 108 -3.64 -0.59 31.19
CA GLN A 108 -4.66 -0.74 32.24
C GLN A 108 -4.91 0.53 33.08
N LYS A 109 -3.92 1.42 33.21
CA LYS A 109 -3.96 2.57 34.14
C LYS A 109 -4.82 3.77 33.67
N GLY A 110 -5.79 3.60 32.77
CA GLY A 110 -6.67 4.70 32.37
C GLY A 110 -7.36 4.55 31.00
N PRO A 111 -7.82 5.67 30.40
CA PRO A 111 -8.51 5.68 29.11
C PRO A 111 -7.65 5.16 27.96
N THR A 112 -8.23 4.47 26.97
CA THR A 112 -7.51 3.90 25.82
C THR A 112 -6.61 4.95 25.12
N PRO A 113 -5.28 4.73 25.06
CA PRO A 113 -4.35 5.72 24.53
C PRO A 113 -4.42 5.85 23.01
N VAL A 114 -3.85 6.92 22.46
CA VAL A 114 -3.56 7.05 21.02
C VAL A 114 -2.18 6.50 20.71
N TYR A 115 -1.98 5.85 19.57
CA TYR A 115 -0.64 5.50 19.09
C TYR A 115 -0.08 6.61 18.20
N ILE A 116 1.21 6.93 18.35
CA ILE A 116 1.92 7.88 17.49
C ILE A 116 3.24 7.26 17.02
N GLY A 117 3.34 7.03 15.70
CA GLY A 117 4.55 6.49 15.08
C GLY A 117 4.62 6.69 13.57
N PHE A 118 5.68 7.33 13.10
CA PHE A 118 5.95 7.70 11.70
C PHE A 118 6.90 6.72 10.92
N GLY A 119 6.97 5.42 11.24
CA GLY A 119 7.96 4.48 10.67
C GLY A 119 9.46 4.72 10.97
N SER A 120 10.35 4.47 10.00
CA SER A 120 11.80 4.69 10.14
C SER A 120 12.26 6.01 9.53
N ILE A 121 11.44 7.07 9.68
CA ILE A 121 11.72 8.37 9.07
C ILE A 121 12.82 9.08 9.85
N VAL A 122 13.88 9.47 9.14
CA VAL A 122 14.93 10.35 9.65
C VAL A 122 14.40 11.79 9.63
N VAL A 123 14.41 12.42 10.79
CA VAL A 123 14.03 13.83 10.96
C VAL A 123 15.23 14.65 11.40
N ASP A 124 15.32 15.89 10.90
CA ASP A 124 16.47 16.76 11.18
C ASP A 124 16.58 17.13 12.67
N ASP A 125 15.44 17.34 13.34
CA ASP A 125 15.37 17.68 14.77
C ASP A 125 14.39 16.76 15.53
N PRO A 126 14.87 15.61 16.02
CA PRO A 126 14.10 14.69 16.86
C PRO A 126 13.53 15.28 18.15
N LYS A 127 14.23 16.23 18.75
CA LYS A 127 13.83 16.82 20.04
C LYS A 127 12.62 17.71 19.84
N LYS A 128 12.68 18.59 18.84
CA LYS A 128 11.55 19.45 18.47
C LYS A 128 10.31 18.64 18.08
N LEU A 129 10.48 17.52 17.39
CA LEU A 129 9.37 16.61 17.08
C LEU A 129 8.77 16.02 18.37
N THR A 130 9.62 15.58 19.30
CA THR A 130 9.16 15.05 20.60
C THR A 130 8.35 16.08 21.36
N GLU A 131 8.87 17.30 21.50
CA GLU A 131 8.20 18.41 22.18
C GLU A 131 6.84 18.73 21.55
N LEU A 132 6.78 18.79 20.21
CA LEU A 132 5.54 19.00 19.46
C LEU A 132 4.52 17.90 19.76
N ILE A 133 4.94 16.63 19.75
CA ILE A 133 4.05 15.49 20.04
C ILE A 133 3.54 15.56 21.48
N LEU A 134 4.41 15.78 22.46
CA LEU A 134 4.04 15.86 23.86
C LEU A 134 3.04 17.00 24.09
N GLU A 135 3.27 18.16 23.47
CA GLU A 135 2.36 19.30 23.55
C GLU A 135 1.02 19.01 22.85
N ALA A 136 1.04 18.35 21.68
CA ALA A 136 -0.18 17.95 20.99
C ALA A 136 -1.02 16.97 21.83
N VAL A 137 -0.38 16.01 22.49
CA VAL A 137 -1.04 15.05 23.39
C VAL A 137 -1.67 15.77 24.58
N ARG A 138 -0.95 16.73 25.17
CA ARG A 138 -1.45 17.59 26.26
C ARG A 138 -2.67 18.41 25.82
N LEU A 139 -2.59 19.08 24.66
CA LEU A 139 -3.69 19.87 24.08
C LEU A 139 -4.89 19.01 23.66
N ALA A 140 -4.63 17.79 23.21
CA ALA A 140 -5.65 16.79 22.90
C ALA A 140 -6.37 16.27 24.15
N GLY A 141 -5.70 16.28 25.30
CA GLY A 141 -6.22 15.74 26.56
C GLY A 141 -6.28 14.21 26.56
N VAL A 142 -5.34 13.56 25.86
CA VAL A 142 -5.32 12.10 25.69
C VAL A 142 -4.08 11.48 26.33
N ARG A 143 -4.11 10.17 26.54
CA ARG A 143 -2.90 9.37 26.80
C ARG A 143 -2.31 8.92 25.47
N ALA A 144 -0.99 8.75 25.38
CA ALA A 144 -0.35 8.35 24.14
C ALA A 144 0.70 7.25 24.33
N ILE A 145 0.80 6.37 23.33
CA ILE A 145 1.91 5.45 23.12
C ILE A 145 2.71 6.01 21.96
N VAL A 146 3.97 6.38 22.19
CA VAL A 146 4.85 7.01 21.19
C VAL A 146 5.99 6.05 20.85
N SER A 147 6.16 5.71 19.57
CA SER A 147 7.25 4.85 19.13
C SER A 147 8.62 5.51 19.30
N LYS A 148 9.65 4.76 19.73
CA LYS A 148 11.02 5.26 20.02
C LYS A 148 11.91 5.51 18.78
N GLY A 149 11.42 5.27 17.55
CA GLY A 149 12.23 5.13 16.33
C GLY A 149 12.97 6.37 15.76
N TRP A 150 12.97 7.54 16.41
CA TRP A 150 13.34 8.83 15.79
C TRP A 150 14.64 9.47 16.32
N GLY A 151 15.60 8.72 16.84
CA GLY A 151 16.89 9.32 17.23
C GLY A 151 16.86 10.15 18.52
N GLY A 152 16.23 9.64 19.57
CA GLY A 152 16.38 10.20 20.93
C GLY A 152 15.09 10.62 21.64
N ILE A 153 13.92 10.17 21.19
CA ILE A 153 12.68 10.33 21.98
C ILE A 153 12.89 9.64 23.34
N GLY A 154 12.83 10.42 24.42
CA GLY A 154 13.12 9.97 25.78
C GLY A 154 14.41 10.54 26.40
N GLY A 155 15.09 11.48 25.74
CA GLY A 155 16.23 12.21 26.36
C GLY A 155 15.84 13.25 27.42
N GLY A 156 14.54 13.43 27.70
CA GLY A 156 14.00 14.35 28.71
C GLY A 156 12.87 13.71 29.52
N GLU A 157 12.28 14.46 30.46
CA GLU A 157 11.15 13.97 31.26
C GLU A 157 9.94 13.63 30.38
N VAL A 158 9.48 12.39 30.47
CA VAL A 158 8.29 11.89 29.77
C VAL A 158 7.10 11.97 30.74
N PRO A 159 6.00 12.67 30.38
CA PRO A 159 4.82 12.72 31.25
C PRO A 159 4.21 11.33 31.49
N ASP A 160 3.59 11.14 32.66
CA ASP A 160 2.87 9.90 33.02
C ASP A 160 1.76 9.49 32.02
N SER A 161 1.26 10.45 31.23
CA SER A 161 0.27 10.21 30.17
C SER A 161 0.88 9.62 28.88
N VAL A 162 2.21 9.48 28.81
CA VAL A 162 2.93 9.03 27.62
C VAL A 162 3.78 7.81 27.92
N TYR A 163 3.61 6.76 27.11
CA TYR A 163 4.46 5.57 27.15
C TYR A 163 5.32 5.50 25.88
N LEU A 164 6.63 5.37 26.06
CA LEU A 164 7.56 5.23 24.93
C LEU A 164 7.75 3.76 24.57
N ILE A 165 7.21 3.33 23.43
CA ILE A 165 7.23 1.94 22.98
C ILE A 165 8.39 1.67 22.02
N GLY A 166 8.99 0.48 22.15
CA GLY A 166 9.90 -0.07 21.15
C GLY A 166 9.15 -0.72 19.99
N ASN A 167 9.72 -1.80 19.44
CA ASN A 167 9.04 -2.61 18.44
C ASN A 167 7.87 -3.38 19.06
N CYS A 168 6.70 -3.24 18.44
CA CYS A 168 5.48 -3.96 18.82
C CYS A 168 4.70 -4.27 17.52
N PRO A 169 4.19 -5.50 17.34
CA PRO A 169 3.33 -5.82 16.21
C PRO A 169 2.11 -4.88 16.17
N HIS A 170 1.85 -4.29 15.00
CA HIS A 170 0.75 -3.33 14.85
C HIS A 170 -0.61 -3.98 14.97
N ASP A 171 -0.75 -5.22 14.50
CA ASP A 171 -1.97 -6.00 14.64
C ASP A 171 -2.34 -6.26 16.10
N TRP A 172 -1.36 -6.43 16.99
CA TRP A 172 -1.58 -6.50 18.43
C TRP A 172 -1.85 -5.12 19.06
N LEU A 173 -1.02 -4.12 18.72
CA LEU A 173 -1.07 -2.81 19.36
C LEU A 173 -2.33 -2.03 19.00
N PHE A 174 -2.72 -2.04 17.73
CA PHE A 174 -3.80 -1.18 17.24
C PHE A 174 -5.17 -1.59 17.80
N GLN A 175 -5.35 -2.86 18.18
CA GLN A 175 -6.54 -3.32 18.93
C GLN A 175 -6.69 -2.65 20.31
N ARG A 176 -5.65 -1.96 20.80
CA ARG A 176 -5.57 -1.41 22.16
C ARG A 176 -5.39 0.10 22.18
N VAL A 177 -5.60 0.77 21.04
CA VAL A 177 -5.50 2.22 20.92
C VAL A 177 -6.78 2.81 20.33
N SER A 178 -7.07 4.06 20.68
CA SER A 178 -8.29 4.76 20.25
C SER A 178 -8.14 5.48 18.91
N CYS A 179 -6.90 5.71 18.48
CA CYS A 179 -6.54 6.35 17.22
C CYS A 179 -5.09 5.99 16.88
N VAL A 180 -4.78 5.87 15.59
CA VAL A 180 -3.42 5.66 15.08
C VAL A 180 -2.96 6.93 14.36
N VAL A 181 -1.90 7.57 14.85
CA VAL A 181 -1.21 8.68 14.18
C VAL A 181 0.05 8.14 13.52
N HIS A 182 0.17 8.27 12.21
CA HIS A 182 1.32 7.75 11.48
C HIS A 182 1.66 8.51 10.20
N HIS A 183 2.78 8.14 9.59
CA HIS A 183 3.31 8.82 8.41
C HIS A 183 2.49 8.61 7.12
N GLY A 184 1.70 7.54 7.01
CA GLY A 184 0.89 7.26 5.82
C GLY A 184 1.44 6.14 4.94
N GLY A 185 2.36 5.32 5.45
CA GLY A 185 2.78 4.11 4.74
C GLY A 185 1.60 3.18 4.50
N ALA A 186 1.56 2.52 3.34
CA ALA A 186 0.44 1.69 2.92
C ALA A 186 0.10 0.58 3.94
N GLY A 187 1.11 -0.11 4.48
CA GLY A 187 0.91 -1.19 5.45
C GLY A 187 0.36 -0.72 6.79
N THR A 188 0.87 0.40 7.34
CA THR A 188 0.35 0.95 8.60
C THR A 188 -1.07 1.49 8.42
N THR A 189 -1.33 2.15 7.29
CA THR A 189 -2.67 2.63 6.92
C THR A 189 -3.66 1.47 6.87
N ALA A 190 -3.29 0.39 6.16
CA ALA A 190 -4.10 -0.82 6.04
C ALA A 190 -4.38 -1.46 7.41
N ALA A 191 -3.35 -1.60 8.25
CA ALA A 191 -3.50 -2.19 9.59
C ALA A 191 -4.45 -1.39 10.50
N GLY A 192 -4.38 -0.05 10.47
CA GLY A 192 -5.26 0.81 11.26
C GLY A 192 -6.74 0.64 10.89
N ILE A 193 -7.06 0.80 9.61
CA ILE A 193 -8.45 0.71 9.14
C ILE A 193 -9.01 -0.71 9.18
N ALA A 194 -8.19 -1.74 8.96
CA ALA A 194 -8.64 -3.13 9.05
C ALA A 194 -9.06 -3.53 10.46
N LEU A 195 -8.48 -2.89 11.48
CA LEU A 195 -8.83 -3.06 12.89
C LEU A 195 -9.88 -2.08 13.38
N GLY A 196 -10.47 -1.28 12.48
CA GLY A 196 -11.52 -0.32 12.85
C GLY A 196 -11.00 0.84 13.70
N VAL A 197 -9.74 1.22 13.55
CA VAL A 197 -9.14 2.28 14.35
C VAL A 197 -9.03 3.57 13.53
N PRO A 198 -9.58 4.70 14.00
CA PRO A 198 -9.43 5.99 13.33
C PRO A 198 -7.96 6.30 13.06
N THR A 199 -7.67 6.79 11.85
CA THR A 199 -6.29 6.92 11.36
C THR A 199 -5.97 8.37 10.98
N VAL A 200 -5.01 8.98 11.67
CA VAL A 200 -4.48 10.31 11.38
C VAL A 200 -3.18 10.18 10.58
N VAL A 201 -3.15 10.72 9.38
CA VAL A 201 -1.99 10.66 8.49
C VAL A 201 -1.23 11.98 8.49
N VAL A 202 0.05 11.93 8.85
CA VAL A 202 1.01 13.04 8.79
C VAL A 202 2.04 12.73 7.71
N PRO A 203 1.84 13.13 6.45
CA PRO A 203 2.72 12.73 5.37
C PRO A 203 4.04 13.49 5.38
N PHE A 204 5.12 12.77 5.10
CA PHE A 204 6.47 13.29 4.92
C PHE A 204 6.87 13.34 3.44
N PHE A 205 6.63 12.27 2.68
CA PHE A 205 6.99 12.17 1.25
C PHE A 205 6.30 10.98 0.54
N GLY A 206 6.57 10.85 -0.76
CA GLY A 206 6.13 9.70 -1.55
C GLY A 206 4.61 9.64 -1.71
N ASP A 207 4.03 8.47 -1.52
CA ASP A 207 2.59 8.19 -1.64
C ASP A 207 1.79 8.46 -0.36
N GLN A 208 2.46 8.87 0.72
CA GLN A 208 1.83 9.13 2.01
C GLN A 208 0.70 10.18 1.95
N PRO A 209 0.82 11.32 1.22
CA PRO A 209 -0.28 12.27 1.09
C PRO A 209 -1.52 11.65 0.42
N PHE A 210 -1.31 10.79 -0.57
CA PHE A 210 -2.39 10.11 -1.27
C PHE A 210 -3.17 9.21 -0.31
N TRP A 211 -2.48 8.37 0.48
CA TRP A 211 -3.15 7.52 1.48
C TRP A 211 -3.91 8.33 2.52
N GLY A 212 -3.32 9.42 3.02
CA GLY A 212 -4.01 10.33 3.93
C GLY A 212 -5.28 10.94 3.33
N GLN A 213 -5.24 11.33 2.06
CA GLN A 213 -6.42 11.83 1.37
C GLN A 213 -7.49 10.76 1.18
N MET A 214 -7.11 9.51 0.86
CA MET A 214 -8.07 8.41 0.70
C MET A 214 -8.76 8.06 2.02
N ILE A 215 -8.00 8.03 3.13
CA ILE A 215 -8.55 7.86 4.48
C ILE A 215 -9.55 8.96 4.83
N ALA A 216 -9.19 10.22 4.57
CA ALA A 216 -10.07 11.36 4.83
C ALA A 216 -11.35 11.31 3.98
N ARG A 217 -11.24 10.97 2.69
CA ARG A 217 -12.40 10.83 1.79
C ARG A 217 -13.33 9.70 2.20
N ALA A 218 -12.78 8.62 2.74
CA ALA A 218 -13.54 7.49 3.23
C ALA A 218 -14.10 7.68 4.65
N GLY A 219 -13.86 8.86 5.28
CA GLY A 219 -14.37 9.17 6.62
C GLY A 219 -13.64 8.47 7.77
N ALA A 220 -12.56 7.72 7.50
CA ALA A 220 -11.81 6.96 8.49
C ALA A 220 -10.75 7.79 9.26
N GLY A 221 -10.67 9.10 8.97
CA GLY A 221 -9.72 10.02 9.61
C GLY A 221 -9.86 11.46 9.13
N PRO A 222 -9.10 12.39 9.72
CA PRO A 222 -9.07 13.79 9.29
C PRO A 222 -8.33 13.97 7.96
N LYS A 223 -8.49 15.14 7.35
CA LYS A 223 -7.63 15.57 6.24
C LYS A 223 -6.16 15.55 6.68
N PRO A 224 -5.24 15.01 5.87
CA PRO A 224 -3.83 14.90 6.27
C PRO A 224 -3.18 16.29 6.35
N VAL A 225 -2.36 16.50 7.37
CA VAL A 225 -1.52 17.71 7.53
C VAL A 225 -0.07 17.30 7.29
N PRO A 226 0.59 17.78 6.21
CA PRO A 226 1.98 17.46 5.95
C PRO A 226 2.89 17.82 7.11
N PHE A 227 3.91 16.98 7.36
CA PHE A 227 4.85 17.16 8.47
C PHE A 227 5.45 18.57 8.51
N LYS A 228 5.81 19.12 7.34
CA LYS A 228 6.37 20.48 7.21
C LYS A 228 5.43 21.61 7.66
N GLN A 229 4.13 21.35 7.72
CA GLN A 229 3.09 22.30 8.12
C GLN A 229 2.50 21.95 9.50
N MET A 230 2.95 20.86 10.11
CA MET A 230 2.39 20.35 11.34
C MET A 230 2.83 21.21 12.52
N THR A 231 1.85 21.63 13.32
CA THR A 231 2.01 22.22 14.65
C THR A 231 1.36 21.34 15.72
N ALA A 232 1.64 21.59 17.00
CA ALA A 232 1.03 20.86 18.11
C ALA A 232 -0.50 21.02 18.11
N GLU A 233 -1.01 22.21 17.80
CA GLU A 233 -2.44 22.51 17.71
C GLU A 233 -3.09 21.77 16.54
N SER A 234 -2.43 21.75 15.38
CA SER A 234 -2.95 21.04 14.20
C SER A 234 -3.02 19.53 14.41
N LEU A 235 -2.03 18.95 15.11
CA LEU A 235 -1.99 17.54 15.45
C LEU A 235 -3.05 17.21 16.52
N ALA A 236 -3.16 18.04 17.56
CA ALA A 236 -4.20 17.89 18.58
C ALA A 236 -5.61 17.98 17.99
N ALA A 237 -5.85 18.92 17.07
CA ALA A 237 -7.12 19.04 16.36
C ALA A 237 -7.42 17.80 15.49
N SER A 238 -6.42 17.26 14.81
CA SER A 238 -6.53 16.04 14.02
C SER A 238 -6.87 14.82 14.89
N ILE A 239 -6.22 14.68 16.05
CA ILE A 239 -6.53 13.63 17.03
C ILE A 239 -7.96 13.79 17.55
N LYS A 240 -8.37 14.99 17.98
CA LYS A 240 -9.75 15.24 18.45
C LYS A 240 -10.79 14.95 17.37
N PHE A 241 -10.50 15.26 16.11
CA PHE A 241 -11.37 14.92 14.98
C PHE A 241 -11.49 13.40 14.81
N ALA A 242 -10.38 12.68 14.83
CA ALA A 242 -10.37 11.23 14.68
C ALA A 242 -11.15 10.50 15.80
N LEU A 243 -11.20 11.09 16.99
CA LEU A 243 -11.90 10.54 18.15
C LEU A 243 -13.41 10.84 18.18
N ARG A 244 -13.96 11.53 17.17
CA ARG A 244 -15.41 11.74 17.03
C ARG A 244 -16.13 10.43 16.71
N ASP A 245 -17.38 10.33 17.15
CA ASP A 245 -18.14 9.08 17.02
C ASP A 245 -18.48 8.76 15.56
N GLU A 246 -18.74 9.77 14.73
CA GLU A 246 -18.97 9.58 13.29
C GLU A 246 -17.76 8.91 12.60
N VAL A 247 -16.53 9.30 12.98
CA VAL A 247 -15.29 8.73 12.42
C VAL A 247 -15.11 7.28 12.89
N LYS A 248 -15.38 7.01 14.18
CA LYS A 248 -15.34 5.65 14.73
C LYS A 248 -16.33 4.73 14.02
N ILE A 249 -17.57 5.18 13.81
CA ILE A 249 -18.59 4.40 13.10
C ILE A 249 -18.12 4.09 11.68
N ALA A 250 -17.67 5.10 10.93
CA ALA A 250 -17.23 4.93 9.55
C ALA A 250 -16.07 3.93 9.42
N VAL A 251 -15.06 4.01 10.29
CA VAL A 251 -13.92 3.09 10.24
C VAL A 251 -14.28 1.68 10.72
N GLN A 252 -15.22 1.53 11.66
CA GLN A 252 -15.71 0.21 12.09
C GLN A 252 -16.53 -0.48 10.99
N GLU A 253 -17.38 0.27 10.28
CA GLU A 253 -18.08 -0.23 9.09
C GLU A 253 -17.09 -0.65 7.99
N MET A 254 -16.05 0.15 7.76
CA MET A 254 -14.99 -0.16 6.81
C MET A 254 -14.25 -1.45 7.20
N ALA A 255 -13.87 -1.59 8.47
CA ALA A 255 -13.22 -2.78 9.01
C ALA A 255 -14.08 -4.03 8.84
N ALA A 256 -15.40 -3.91 9.07
CA ALA A 256 -16.34 -5.00 8.87
C ALA A 256 -16.45 -5.45 7.40
N GLN A 257 -16.20 -4.56 6.43
CA GLN A 257 -16.07 -4.96 5.02
C GLN A 257 -14.71 -5.60 4.74
N ILE A 258 -13.62 -5.01 5.23
CA ILE A 258 -12.26 -5.55 5.06
C ILE A 258 -12.16 -6.96 5.64
N ALA A 259 -12.78 -7.24 6.78
CA ALA A 259 -12.77 -8.54 7.43
C ALA A 259 -13.46 -9.66 6.61
N LYS A 260 -14.27 -9.31 5.60
CA LYS A 260 -14.88 -10.26 4.67
C LYS A 260 -13.99 -10.55 3.45
N GLU A 261 -12.91 -9.80 3.28
CA GLU A 261 -11.97 -9.96 2.18
C GLU A 261 -10.88 -10.96 2.54
N ASP A 262 -10.52 -11.84 1.62
CA ASP A 262 -9.27 -12.58 1.65
C ASP A 262 -8.40 -12.07 0.50
N GLY A 263 -7.61 -11.02 0.77
CA GLY A 263 -6.81 -10.39 -0.26
C GLY A 263 -5.71 -11.30 -0.81
N ALA A 264 -5.22 -12.26 -0.03
CA ALA A 264 -4.22 -13.21 -0.50
C ALA A 264 -4.85 -14.20 -1.49
N ALA A 265 -5.97 -14.84 -1.11
CA ALA A 265 -6.69 -15.77 -1.98
C ALA A 265 -7.21 -15.08 -3.25
N ALA A 266 -7.83 -13.90 -3.13
CA ALA A 266 -8.29 -13.12 -4.27
C ALA A 266 -7.15 -12.70 -5.21
N THR A 267 -5.94 -12.46 -4.67
CA THR A 267 -4.76 -12.18 -5.51
C THR A 267 -4.31 -13.41 -6.28
N VAL A 268 -4.31 -14.60 -5.65
CA VAL A 268 -4.02 -15.87 -6.34
C VAL A 268 -5.04 -16.15 -7.42
N GLU A 269 -6.33 -16.00 -7.12
CA GLU A 269 -7.41 -16.18 -8.09
C GLU A 269 -7.26 -15.20 -9.27
N ALA A 270 -7.04 -13.92 -9.01
CA ALA A 270 -6.82 -12.93 -10.06
C ALA A 270 -5.58 -13.26 -10.91
N PHE A 271 -4.51 -13.79 -10.31
CA PHE A 271 -3.33 -14.24 -11.04
C PHE A 271 -3.68 -15.43 -11.95
N GLU A 272 -4.32 -16.47 -11.43
CA GLU A 272 -4.71 -17.67 -12.17
C GLU A 272 -5.68 -17.37 -13.32
N GLN A 273 -6.68 -16.52 -13.10
CA GLN A 273 -7.62 -16.09 -14.14
C GLN A 273 -6.95 -15.35 -15.30
N ASN A 274 -5.82 -14.70 -15.05
CA ASN A 274 -5.04 -14.00 -16.07
C ASN A 274 -3.98 -14.90 -16.74
N LEU A 275 -3.79 -16.14 -16.27
CA LEU A 275 -2.97 -17.13 -16.95
C LEU A 275 -3.78 -17.84 -18.02
N ASP A 276 -3.37 -17.68 -19.27
CA ASP A 276 -3.88 -18.50 -20.38
C ASP A 276 -3.16 -19.87 -20.36
N ILE A 277 -3.54 -20.71 -19.39
CA ILE A 277 -2.87 -22.00 -19.10
C ILE A 277 -2.82 -22.88 -20.35
N ASP A 278 -3.88 -22.88 -21.16
CA ASP A 278 -3.94 -23.66 -22.39
C ASP A 278 -2.89 -23.20 -23.41
N LYS A 279 -2.68 -21.88 -23.53
CA LYS A 279 -1.57 -21.35 -24.35
C LYS A 279 -0.19 -21.58 -23.72
N MET A 280 -0.09 -21.83 -22.42
CA MET A 280 1.19 -22.12 -21.78
C MET A 280 1.62 -23.59 -21.91
N ARG A 281 0.69 -24.50 -22.23
CA ARG A 281 0.98 -25.94 -22.34
C ARG A 281 1.39 -26.33 -23.75
N CYS A 282 2.27 -27.33 -23.83
CA CYS A 282 2.58 -27.97 -25.10
C CYS A 282 1.38 -28.80 -25.56
N HIS A 283 0.94 -28.61 -26.80
CA HIS A 283 -0.18 -29.36 -27.38
C HIS A 283 0.11 -30.85 -27.56
N VAL A 284 1.39 -31.23 -27.66
CA VAL A 284 1.83 -32.64 -27.85
C VAL A 284 2.16 -33.30 -26.50
N CYS A 285 2.62 -32.54 -25.52
CA CYS A 285 3.01 -33.01 -24.19
C CYS A 285 2.39 -32.06 -23.14
N PRO A 286 1.08 -32.19 -22.83
CA PRO A 286 0.34 -31.22 -22.01
C PRO A 286 0.92 -30.98 -20.62
N GLU A 287 1.71 -31.93 -20.11
CA GLU A 287 2.44 -31.83 -18.84
C GLU A 287 3.67 -30.92 -18.88
N ARG A 288 4.04 -30.40 -20.05
CA ARG A 288 5.23 -29.57 -20.27
C ARG A 288 4.85 -28.16 -20.74
N LEU A 289 5.64 -27.18 -20.30
CA LEU A 289 5.51 -25.81 -20.77
C LEU A 289 5.85 -25.70 -22.27
N ALA A 290 5.01 -25.01 -23.02
CA ALA A 290 5.31 -24.58 -24.37
C ALA A 290 6.35 -23.46 -24.34
N VAL A 291 7.44 -23.67 -25.07
CA VAL A 291 8.54 -22.70 -25.22
C VAL A 291 8.65 -22.25 -26.67
N TRP A 292 8.02 -22.98 -27.59
CA TRP A 292 8.03 -22.70 -29.00
C TRP A 292 6.61 -22.60 -29.54
N ARG A 293 6.40 -21.69 -30.47
CA ARG A 293 5.21 -21.63 -31.32
C ARG A 293 5.61 -21.92 -32.76
N ASP A 294 4.97 -22.92 -33.36
CA ASP A 294 5.10 -23.15 -34.81
C ASP A 294 4.31 -22.08 -35.57
N LYS A 295 4.99 -21.30 -36.41
CA LYS A 295 4.39 -20.22 -37.22
C LYS A 295 3.40 -20.74 -38.26
N LYS A 296 3.51 -22.01 -38.68
CA LYS A 296 2.61 -22.56 -39.71
C LYS A 296 1.29 -23.05 -39.13
N THR A 297 1.36 -23.94 -38.15
CA THR A 297 0.16 -24.54 -37.55
C THR A 297 -0.38 -23.74 -36.38
N GLY A 298 0.41 -22.82 -35.81
CA GLY A 298 0.09 -22.17 -34.56
C GLY A 298 0.28 -23.07 -33.34
N ALA A 299 0.80 -24.29 -33.50
CA ALA A 299 0.96 -25.24 -32.40
C ALA A 299 1.98 -24.74 -31.36
N HIS A 300 1.64 -24.93 -30.09
CA HIS A 300 2.48 -24.61 -28.95
C HIS A 300 3.23 -25.89 -28.54
N LEU A 301 4.56 -25.82 -28.50
CA LEU A 301 5.43 -26.98 -28.36
C LEU A 301 6.44 -26.76 -27.24
N CYS A 302 6.63 -27.79 -26.40
CA CYS A 302 7.75 -27.83 -25.48
C CYS A 302 9.04 -28.13 -26.25
N SER A 303 10.19 -27.84 -25.64
CA SER A 303 11.50 -28.07 -26.28
C SER A 303 11.71 -29.53 -26.71
N LEU A 304 11.16 -30.49 -25.96
CA LEU A 304 11.22 -31.91 -26.32
C LEU A 304 10.44 -32.21 -27.61
N ALA A 305 9.15 -31.83 -27.65
CA ALA A 305 8.29 -32.04 -28.82
C ALA A 305 8.85 -31.33 -30.06
N ALA A 306 9.30 -30.07 -29.91
CA ALA A 306 9.92 -29.31 -30.99
C ALA A 306 11.18 -30.01 -31.54
N CYS A 307 12.05 -30.52 -30.66
CA CYS A 307 13.27 -31.21 -31.08
C CYS A 307 12.96 -32.53 -31.82
N VAL A 308 12.02 -33.33 -31.32
CA VAL A 308 11.61 -34.60 -31.94
C VAL A 308 11.00 -34.35 -33.32
N LEU A 309 10.05 -33.40 -33.43
CA LEU A 309 9.38 -33.08 -34.68
C LEU A 309 10.34 -32.48 -35.73
N VAL A 310 11.36 -31.74 -35.30
CA VAL A 310 12.42 -31.24 -36.18
C VAL A 310 13.30 -32.39 -36.68
N LYS A 311 13.71 -33.30 -35.80
CA LYS A 311 14.57 -34.44 -36.15
C LYS A 311 13.89 -35.41 -37.10
N ASP A 312 12.59 -35.62 -36.91
CA ASP A 312 11.74 -36.46 -37.76
C ASP A 312 11.38 -35.80 -39.11
N GLY A 313 11.70 -34.51 -39.30
CA GLY A 313 11.39 -33.77 -40.52
C GLY A 313 9.94 -33.26 -40.60
N SER A 314 9.12 -33.54 -39.59
CA SER A 314 7.73 -33.09 -39.47
C SER A 314 7.59 -31.56 -39.35
N ILE A 315 8.58 -30.87 -38.77
CA ILE A 315 8.61 -29.39 -38.68
C ILE A 315 10.00 -28.86 -39.05
N HIS A 316 10.06 -27.75 -39.80
CA HIS A 316 11.32 -27.08 -40.11
C HIS A 316 11.71 -26.07 -39.01
N PRO A 317 12.98 -26.02 -38.52
CA PRO A 317 13.41 -25.13 -37.43
C PRO A 317 13.05 -23.64 -37.61
N ARG A 318 13.12 -23.13 -38.85
CA ARG A 318 12.76 -21.74 -39.17
C ARG A 318 11.31 -21.36 -38.85
N HIS A 319 10.42 -22.35 -38.77
CA HIS A 319 9.03 -22.13 -38.43
C HIS A 319 8.82 -21.97 -36.92
N LEU A 320 9.78 -22.34 -36.07
CA LEU A 320 9.67 -22.16 -34.63
C LEU A 320 9.96 -20.70 -34.24
N ARG A 321 9.17 -20.19 -33.30
CA ARG A 321 9.35 -18.89 -32.64
C ARG A 321 9.37 -19.11 -31.13
N LEU A 322 10.31 -18.49 -30.42
CA LEU A 322 10.27 -18.37 -28.97
C LEU A 322 9.11 -17.46 -28.53
#